data_AF-A0A0F9JGT3-F1
#
_entry.id   AF-A0A0F9JGT3-F1
#
_cell.length_a   1.000
_cell.length_b   1.000
_cell.length_c   1.000
_cell.angle_alpha   90.00
_cell.angle_beta   90.00
_cell.angle_gamma   90.00
#
_symmetry.space_group_name_H-M   'P 1'
#
loop_
_entity.id
_entity.type
_entity.pdbx_description
1 polymer ?
#
loop_
_entity_poly.entity_id
_entity_poly.type
_entity_poly.pdbx_seq_one_letter_code
_entity_poly.pdbx_strand_id
1 'polypeptide(L)' 'MPRPRVTSQMTTAQVAGELGMKKGRLVSWVERGALPPASFTDNNGVRYFDVEWLRKAKEIVETKKGS' A
#
# COMPACT_ATOMS: atom_id res chain seq x y z
N MET A 1 1.54 24.50 -18.27
CA MET A 1 2.52 23.67 -17.53
C MET A 1 1.90 22.29 -17.28
N PRO A 2 2.35 21.21 -17.92
CA PRO A 2 1.90 19.87 -17.57
C PRO A 2 2.40 19.53 -16.15
N ARG A 3 1.52 19.06 -15.28
CA ARG A 3 1.88 18.70 -13.90
C ARG A 3 2.91 17.55 -13.93
N PRO A 4 4.04 17.63 -13.21
CA PRO A 4 4.89 16.47 -13.00
C PRO A 4 4.08 15.45 -12.19
N ARG A 5 3.58 14.38 -12.82
CA ARG A 5 2.95 13.25 -12.11
C ARG A 5 3.99 12.18 -11.88
N VAL A 6 4.97 12.45 -11.03
CA VAL A 6 5.86 11.39 -10.54
C VAL A 6 6.18 11.61 -9.06
N THR A 7 5.13 11.65 -8.25
CA THR A 7 5.19 11.17 -6.86
C THR A 7 3.93 10.34 -6.66
N SER A 8 3.90 9.14 -7.25
CA SER A 8 2.76 8.21 -7.21
C SER A 8 2.62 7.59 -5.82
N GLN A 9 2.36 8.45 -4.83
CA GLN A 9 1.99 8.05 -3.49
C GLN A 9 0.48 7.79 -3.49
N MET A 10 0.12 6.57 -3.13
CA MET A 10 -1.23 6.09 -3.00
C MET A 10 -1.62 6.06 -1.53
N THR A 11 -2.86 6.42 -1.23
CA THR A 11 -3.43 6.24 0.10
C THR A 11 -3.74 4.77 0.35
N THR A 12 -3.88 4.41 1.64
CA THR A 12 -4.40 3.11 2.09
C THR A 12 -5.62 2.64 1.28
N ALA A 13 -6.52 3.56 0.93
CA ALA A 13 -7.72 3.27 0.16
C ALA A 13 -7.44 2.81 -1.27
N GLN A 14 -6.55 3.52 -1.96
CA GLN A 14 -6.18 3.24 -3.35
C GLN A 14 -5.41 1.93 -3.44
N VAL A 15 -4.43 1.73 -2.56
CA VAL A 15 -3.65 0.48 -2.49
C VAL A 15 -4.53 -0.72 -2.19
N ALA A 16 -5.48 -0.59 -1.25
CA ALA A 16 -6.40 -1.68 -0.95
C ALA A 16 -7.24 -2.08 -2.18
N GLY A 17 -7.67 -1.09 -2.98
CA GLY A 17 -8.33 -1.33 -4.26
C GLY A 17 -7.44 -2.07 -5.26
N GLU A 18 -6.20 -1.62 -5.42
CA GLU A 18 -5.19 -2.25 -6.30
C GLU A 18 -4.84 -3.70 -5.90
N LEU A 19 -4.89 -4.00 -4.61
CA LEU A 19 -4.63 -5.33 -4.07
C LEU A 19 -5.89 -6.20 -3.99
N GLY A 20 -7.06 -5.69 -4.38
CA GLY A 20 -8.34 -6.39 -4.28
C GLY A 20 -8.72 -6.77 -2.84
N MET A 21 -8.30 -5.98 -1.85
CA MET A 21 -8.53 -6.26 -0.43
C MET A 21 -9.27 -5.13 0.28
N LYS A 22 -9.90 -5.44 1.42
CA LYS A 22 -10.52 -4.43 2.28
C LYS A 22 -9.45 -3.59 2.97
N LYS A 23 -9.68 -2.28 3.13
CA LYS A 23 -8.76 -1.35 3.82
C LYS A 23 -8.35 -1.84 5.20
N GLY A 24 -9.31 -2.33 6.01
CA GLY A 24 -9.02 -2.87 7.34
C GLY A 24 -8.11 -4.11 7.31
N ARG A 25 -8.20 -4.95 6.27
CA ARG A 25 -7.30 -6.09 6.09
C ARG A 25 -5.88 -5.62 5.77
N LEU A 26 -5.73 -4.63 4.88
CA LEU A 26 -4.45 -4.01 4.56
C LEU A 26 -3.78 -3.45 5.84
N VAL A 27 -4.51 -2.63 6.60
CA VAL A 27 -4.00 -2.03 7.84
C VAL A 27 -3.59 -3.12 8.84
N SER A 28 -4.43 -4.13 9.05
CA SER A 28 -4.07 -5.25 9.94
C SER A 28 -2.84 -6.02 9.45
N TRP A 29 -2.61 -6.16 8.15
CA TRP A 29 -1.44 -6.86 7.62
C TRP A 29 -0.16 -6.03 7.80
N VAL A 30 -0.25 -4.72 7.61
CA VAL A 30 0.86 -3.79 7.87
C VAL A 30 1.20 -3.77 9.36
N GLU A 31 0.21 -3.65 10.25
CA GLU A 31 0.42 -3.61 11.71
C GLU A 31 0.97 -4.93 12.26
N ARG A 32 0.65 -6.06 11.63
CA ARG A 32 1.19 -7.38 11.99
C ARG A 32 2.54 -7.69 11.35
N GLY A 33 3.09 -6.79 10.53
CA GLY A 33 4.34 -7.01 9.79
C GLY A 33 4.24 -8.03 8.65
N ALA A 34 3.02 -8.39 8.23
CA ALA A 34 2.80 -9.25 7.06
C ALA A 34 2.96 -8.50 5.73
N LEU A 35 2.83 -7.17 5.75
CA LEU A 35 3.18 -6.28 4.64
C LEU A 35 4.21 -5.25 5.09
N PRO A 36 4.98 -4.66 4.16
CA PRO A 36 5.93 -3.61 4.52
C PRO A 36 5.22 -2.41 5.17
N PRO A 37 5.91 -1.63 6.02
CA PRO A 37 5.35 -0.39 6.57
C PRO A 37 5.07 0.62 5.46
N ALA A 38 4.19 1.60 5.73
CA ALA A 38 3.90 2.66 4.77
C ALA A 38 5.18 3.43 4.41
N SER A 39 5.31 3.80 3.13
CA SER A 39 6.46 4.57 2.64
C SER A 39 6.56 5.94 3.32
N PHE A 40 5.42 6.55 3.63
CA PHE A 40 5.34 7.82 4.33
C PHE A 40 4.06 7.89 5.16
N THR A 41 4.14 8.52 6.33
CA THR A 41 2.97 8.88 7.13
C THR A 41 3.02 10.38 7.35
N ASP A 42 1.95 11.08 7.00
CA ASP A 42 1.88 12.53 7.21
C ASP A 42 1.62 12.87 8.70
N ASN A 43 1.67 14.16 9.01
CA ASN A 43 1.42 14.67 10.37
C ASN A 43 -0.02 14.45 10.85
N ASN A 44 -0.94 14.10 9.96
CA ASN A 44 -2.33 13.78 10.27
C ASN A 44 -2.54 12.26 10.50
N GLY A 45 -1.48 11.46 10.41
CA GLY A 45 -1.54 10.00 10.54
C GLY A 45 -2.02 9.27 9.27
N VAL A 46 -2.12 9.98 8.13
CA VAL A 46 -2.48 9.39 6.84
C VAL A 46 -1.27 8.66 6.27
N ARG A 47 -1.48 7.39 5.95
CA ARG A 47 -0.46 6.50 5.39
C ARG A 47 -0.47 6.54 3.86
N TYR A 48 0.72 6.75 3.31
CA TYR A 48 1.01 6.83 1.90
C TYR A 48 1.99 5.72 1.50
N PHE A 49 1.75 5.16 0.32
CA PHE A 49 2.47 4.01 -0.22
C PHE A 49 2.91 4.33 -1.64
N ASP A 50 4.17 4.13 -1.95
CA ASP A 50 4.65 4.30 -3.32
C ASP A 50 4.37 3.06 -4.19
N VAL A 51 4.75 3.16 -5.46
CA VAL A 51 4.57 2.09 -6.46
C VAL A 51 5.42 0.85 -6.13
N GLU A 52 6.62 1.04 -5.59
CA GLU A 52 7.52 -0.07 -5.21
C GLU A 52 6.93 -0.85 -4.04
N TRP A 53 6.32 -0.16 -3.09
CA TRP A 53 5.57 -0.77 -2.00
C TRP A 53 4.43 -1.61 -2.55
N LEU A 54 3.65 -1.08 -3.49
CA LEU A 54 2.52 -1.80 -4.10
C LEU A 54 2.99 -3.07 -4.81
N ARG A 55 4.10 -2.99 -5.55
CA ARG A 55 4.70 -4.15 -6.23
C ARG A 55 5.08 -5.24 -5.23
N LYS A 56 5.81 -4.90 -4.17
CA LYS A 56 6.20 -5.86 -3.11
C LYS A 56 4.97 -6.45 -2.41
N ALA A 57 3.97 -5.62 -2.12
CA ALA A 57 2.74 -6.08 -1.50
C ALA A 57 1.97 -7.05 -2.40
N LYS A 58 1.91 -6.81 -3.72
CA LYS A 58 1.32 -7.74 -4.70
C LYS A 58 2.04 -9.09 -4.67
N GLU A 59 3.37 -9.10 -4.71
CA GLU A 59 4.18 -10.34 -4.64
C GLU A 59 3.89 -11.16 -3.36
N ILE A 60 3.82 -10.50 -2.20
CA ILE A 60 3.51 -11.15 -0.91
C ILE A 60 2.08 -11.69 -0.89
N VAL A 61 1.11 -10.90 -1.35
CA VAL A 61 -0.31 -11.29 -1.37
C VAL A 61 -0.54 -12.48 -2.28
N GLU A 62 0.06 -12.50 -3.47
CA GLU A 62 -0.04 -13.62 -4.41
C GLU A 62 0.62 -14.89 -3.84
N THR A 63 1.79 -14.77 -3.21
CA THR A 63 2.45 -15.90 -2.53
C THR A 63 1.55 -16.51 -1.45
N LYS A 64 0.82 -15.68 -0.69
CA LYS A 64 -0.10 -16.15 0.36
C LYS A 64 -1.42 -16.75 -0.15
N LYS A 65 -1.84 -16.45 -1.38
CA LYS A 65 -3.05 -17.05 -1.97
C LYS A 65 -2.79 -18.44 -2.56
N GLY A 66 -1.54 -18.73 -2.90
CA GLY A 66 -1.13 -20.00 -3.53
C GLY A 66 -0.64 -21.09 -2.56
N SER A 67 -0.57 -20.82 -1.26
CA SER A 67 -0.33 -21.84 -0.21
C SER A 67 -1.64 -22.23 0.46
#